data_AF-A0A5D2IK08-F1
#
_entry.id   AF-A0A5D2IK08-F1
#
_cell.length_a   1.000
_cell.length_b   1.000
_cell.length_c   1.000
_cell.angle_alpha   90.00
_cell.angle_beta   90.00
_cell.angle_gamma   90.00
#
_symmetry.space_group_name_H-M   'P 1'
#
loop_
_entity.id
_entity.type
_entity.pdbx_description
1 polymer ?
#
loop_
_entity_poly.entity_id
_entity_poly.type
_entity_poly.pdbx_seq_one_letter_code
_entity_poly.pdbx_strand_id
1 'polypeptide(L)'
;MYEKKQGKKSFWYPYIRELDRQRGRGQLAVESPLLWSEEELAYLTGSPTKAEVLERAEGIKREYNELDTVWFMAGSLFQQYPYDIPTEAFPFEIFKQAFVAVQSCVVHLQAALNTEDPQYQDKRLVVQRNGKLSVQVFHVYAGKEKEAVSDMLPYLRLGYVSDPSEMQSVLSSQGPVCPVSPCMERAVLAQLADYFNRRLAGYLTTLNEDESLLSDPNLNPRRRVATELVRLEKKILHACLQATTELIDELPDHTVSPCPAPYALLLK
;
A
#
# COMPACT_ATOMS: atom_id res chain seq x y z
N MET A 1 3.12 -23.69 -21.46
CA MET A 1 3.35 -25.02 -20.83
C MET A 1 3.21 -26.16 -21.83
N TYR A 2 2.09 -26.25 -22.56
CA TYR A 2 1.85 -27.27 -23.59
C TYR A 2 2.96 -27.34 -24.67
N GLU A 3 3.26 -26.22 -25.33
CA GLU A 3 4.34 -26.14 -26.35
C GLU A 3 5.72 -26.45 -25.77
N LYS A 4 5.98 -26.05 -24.52
CA LYS A 4 7.23 -26.38 -23.82
C LYS A 4 7.37 -27.89 -23.59
N LYS A 5 6.28 -28.60 -23.28
CA LYS A 5 6.28 -30.07 -23.13
C LYS A 5 6.59 -30.80 -24.44
N GLN A 6 6.18 -30.25 -25.59
CA GLN A 6 6.48 -30.83 -26.91
C GLN A 6 7.97 -30.74 -27.28
N GLY A 7 8.76 -29.91 -26.57
CA GLY A 7 10.20 -29.80 -26.76
C GLY A 7 10.56 -29.42 -28.19
N LYS A 8 11.54 -30.11 -28.79
CA LYS A 8 12.04 -29.83 -30.14
C LYS A 8 10.99 -29.94 -31.26
N LYS A 9 9.84 -30.58 -30.98
CA LYS A 9 8.73 -30.72 -31.94
C LYS A 9 7.84 -29.47 -32.00
N SER A 10 7.93 -28.59 -31.00
CA SER A 10 7.18 -27.34 -30.98
C SER A 10 7.76 -26.34 -31.97
N PHE A 11 6.88 -25.68 -32.72
CA PHE A 11 7.24 -24.52 -33.53
C PHE A 11 7.92 -23.41 -32.71
N TRP A 12 7.49 -23.24 -31.44
CA TRP A 12 8.01 -22.23 -30.51
C TRP A 12 9.29 -22.66 -29.80
N TYR A 13 9.82 -23.85 -30.07
CA TYR A 13 11.01 -24.37 -29.39
C TYR A 13 12.21 -23.41 -29.39
N PRO A 14 12.57 -22.72 -30.50
CA PRO A 14 13.67 -21.77 -30.48
C PRO A 14 13.46 -20.62 -29.49
N TYR A 15 12.23 -20.12 -29.38
CA TYR A 15 11.85 -19.04 -28.47
C TYR A 15 11.77 -19.50 -27.02
N ILE A 16 11.15 -20.65 -26.75
CA ILE A 16 11.06 -21.25 -25.41
C ILE A 16 12.46 -21.57 -24.86
N ARG A 17 13.33 -22.12 -25.71
CA ARG A 17 14.73 -22.38 -25.36
C ARG A 17 15.46 -21.08 -25.02
N GLU A 18 15.18 -20.01 -25.75
CA GLU A 18 15.77 -18.70 -25.49
C GLU A 18 15.26 -18.09 -24.17
N LEU A 19 13.96 -18.19 -23.88
CA LEU A 19 13.39 -17.80 -22.58
C LEU A 19 14.02 -18.57 -21.41
N ASP A 20 14.16 -19.90 -21.56
CA ASP A 20 14.80 -20.75 -20.55
C ASP A 20 16.30 -20.41 -20.39
N ARG A 21 16.97 -20.06 -21.49
CA ARG A 21 18.36 -19.59 -21.48
C ARG A 21 18.50 -18.24 -20.78
N GLN A 22 17.59 -17.30 -21.00
CA GLN A 22 17.58 -16.00 -20.31
C GLN A 22 17.35 -16.16 -18.80
N ARG A 23 16.45 -17.07 -18.41
CA ARG A 23 16.27 -17.47 -17.00
C ARG A 23 17.54 -18.12 -16.43
N GLY A 24 18.15 -19.05 -17.16
CA GLY A 24 19.37 -19.74 -16.73
C GLY A 24 20.64 -18.88 -16.70
N ARG A 25 20.65 -17.73 -17.36
CA ARG A 25 21.75 -16.75 -17.34
C ARG A 25 21.73 -15.83 -16.13
N GLY A 26 20.72 -15.92 -15.26
CA GLY A 26 20.60 -15.01 -14.12
C GLY A 26 20.45 -13.54 -14.53
N GLN A 27 20.09 -13.25 -15.80
CA GLN A 27 19.86 -11.87 -16.27
C GLN A 27 18.65 -11.20 -15.61
N LEU A 28 17.83 -11.96 -14.88
CA LEU A 28 16.92 -11.46 -13.86
C LEU A 28 17.70 -11.40 -12.54
N ALA A 29 18.30 -10.25 -12.22
CA ALA A 29 19.15 -10.12 -11.03
C ALA A 29 18.41 -10.50 -9.73
N VAL A 30 17.07 -10.39 -9.71
CA VAL A 30 16.20 -10.78 -8.60
C VAL A 30 14.86 -11.27 -9.14
N GLU A 31 14.47 -12.50 -8.77
CA GLU A 31 13.14 -13.04 -9.10
C GLU A 31 12.02 -12.27 -8.37
N SER A 32 10.78 -12.37 -8.86
CA SER A 32 9.63 -11.74 -8.22
C SER A 32 9.45 -12.24 -6.77
N PRO A 33 9.03 -11.39 -5.81
CA PRO A 33 8.62 -11.82 -4.48
C PRO A 33 7.58 -12.95 -4.47
N LEU A 34 6.76 -13.09 -5.52
CA LEU A 34 5.83 -14.22 -5.69
C LEU A 34 6.53 -15.60 -5.80
N LEU A 35 7.83 -15.60 -6.08
CA LEU A 35 8.66 -16.80 -6.23
C LEU A 35 9.63 -16.98 -5.06
N TRP A 36 9.61 -16.07 -4.07
CA TRP A 36 10.49 -16.13 -2.92
C TRP A 36 10.01 -17.18 -1.92
N SER A 37 10.94 -17.75 -1.18
CA SER A 37 10.64 -18.62 -0.04
C SER A 37 10.06 -17.83 1.14
N GLU A 38 9.45 -18.52 2.11
CA GLU A 38 8.91 -17.88 3.32
C GLU A 38 9.97 -17.11 4.12
N GLU A 39 11.20 -17.66 4.18
CA GLU A 39 12.34 -17.00 4.83
C GLU A 39 12.72 -15.69 4.13
N GLU A 40 12.62 -15.64 2.81
CA GLU A 40 12.94 -14.44 2.03
C GLU A 40 11.81 -13.42 2.07
N LEU A 41 10.55 -13.88 2.11
CA LEU A 41 9.41 -13.02 2.38
C LEU A 41 9.45 -12.41 3.80
N ALA A 42 10.22 -13.02 4.72
CA ALA A 42 10.45 -12.43 6.04
C ALA A 42 11.21 -11.09 5.95
N TYR A 43 11.97 -10.83 4.88
CA TYR A 43 12.62 -9.53 4.66
C TYR A 43 11.63 -8.38 4.48
N LEU A 44 10.40 -8.68 4.05
CA LEU A 44 9.32 -7.70 3.85
C LEU A 44 8.40 -7.58 5.09
N THR A 45 8.81 -8.10 6.25
CA THR A 45 7.98 -8.02 7.45
C THR A 45 7.80 -6.56 7.90
N GLY A 46 6.53 -6.16 8.09
CA GLY A 46 6.12 -4.78 8.35
C GLY A 46 5.71 -4.01 7.09
N SER A 47 6.17 -4.42 5.90
CA SER A 47 5.76 -3.83 4.62
C SER A 47 4.39 -4.39 4.18
N PRO A 48 3.47 -3.55 3.68
CA PRO A 48 2.22 -3.99 3.08
C PRO A 48 2.43 -4.86 1.83
N THR A 49 3.55 -4.69 1.12
CA THR A 49 3.91 -5.49 -0.05
C THR A 49 3.96 -6.98 0.27
N LYS A 50 4.35 -7.36 1.50
CA LYS A 50 4.31 -8.77 1.92
C LYS A 50 2.89 -9.35 1.85
N ALA A 51 1.90 -8.61 2.34
CA ALA A 51 0.51 -9.05 2.34
C ALA A 51 -0.04 -9.15 0.91
N GLU A 52 0.27 -8.16 0.06
CA GLU A 52 -0.14 -8.16 -1.36
C GLU A 52 0.46 -9.33 -2.15
N VAL A 53 1.74 -9.64 -1.91
CA VAL A 53 2.42 -10.79 -2.52
C VAL A 53 1.75 -12.10 -2.10
N LEU A 54 1.40 -12.26 -0.82
CA LEU A 54 0.70 -13.43 -0.31
C LEU A 54 -0.72 -13.55 -0.89
N GLU A 55 -1.47 -12.46 -0.92
CA GLU A 55 -2.82 -12.43 -1.50
C GLU A 55 -2.79 -12.81 -2.99
N ARG A 56 -1.84 -12.25 -3.75
CA ARG A 56 -1.69 -12.57 -5.16
C ARG A 56 -1.25 -14.02 -5.38
N ALA A 57 -0.36 -14.55 -4.54
CA ALA A 57 0.03 -15.96 -4.60
C ALA A 57 -1.16 -16.90 -4.37
N GLU A 58 -2.02 -16.59 -3.39
CA GLU A 58 -3.26 -17.35 -3.15
C GLU A 58 -4.27 -17.17 -4.29
N GLY A 59 -4.39 -15.97 -4.88
CA GLY A 59 -5.20 -15.74 -6.07
C GLY A 59 -4.76 -16.60 -7.25
N ILE A 60 -3.45 -16.62 -7.55
CA ILE A 60 -2.86 -17.45 -8.61
C ILE A 60 -3.12 -18.94 -8.34
N LYS A 61 -3.04 -19.38 -7.08
CA LYS A 61 -3.32 -20.76 -6.69
C LYS A 61 -4.79 -21.14 -6.93
N ARG A 62 -5.73 -20.25 -6.62
CA ARG A 62 -7.15 -20.45 -6.93
C ARG A 62 -7.38 -20.53 -8.44
N GLU A 63 -6.87 -19.57 -9.20
CA GLU A 63 -6.94 -19.55 -10.67
C GLU A 63 -6.36 -20.84 -11.27
N TYR A 64 -5.22 -21.32 -10.76
CA TYR A 64 -4.61 -22.57 -11.18
C TYR A 64 -5.49 -23.80 -10.90
N ASN A 65 -6.07 -23.89 -9.69
CA ASN A 65 -6.94 -25.01 -9.32
C ASN A 65 -8.24 -25.03 -10.14
N GLU A 66 -8.78 -23.86 -10.45
CA GLU A 66 -9.92 -23.72 -11.35
C GLU A 66 -9.55 -24.16 -12.76
N LEU A 67 -8.39 -23.75 -13.27
CA LEU A 67 -7.87 -24.20 -14.57
C LEU A 67 -7.65 -25.71 -14.61
N ASP A 68 -7.10 -26.32 -13.56
CA ASP A 68 -6.90 -27.77 -13.48
C ASP A 68 -8.25 -28.52 -13.50
N THR A 69 -9.23 -28.00 -12.77
CA THR A 69 -10.60 -28.53 -12.74
C THR A 69 -11.28 -28.42 -14.11
N VAL A 70 -11.17 -27.26 -14.76
CA VAL A 70 -11.74 -27.05 -16.11
C VAL A 70 -10.97 -27.81 -17.18
N TRP A 71 -9.65 -27.99 -17.05
CA TRP A 71 -8.84 -28.78 -17.98
C TRP A 71 -9.16 -30.27 -17.90
N PHE A 72 -9.52 -30.77 -16.72
CA PHE A 72 -10.03 -32.12 -16.52
C PHE A 72 -11.44 -32.32 -17.11
N MET A 73 -12.31 -31.29 -17.06
CA MET A 73 -13.70 -31.37 -17.52
C MET A 73 -13.93 -30.93 -18.98
N ALA A 74 -13.10 -30.06 -19.53
CA ALA A 74 -13.26 -29.44 -20.84
C ALA A 74 -11.90 -29.37 -21.55
N GLY A 75 -11.69 -30.26 -22.52
CA GLY A 75 -10.42 -30.45 -23.21
C GLY A 75 -9.92 -29.32 -24.12
N SER A 76 -10.09 -28.02 -23.80
CA SER A 76 -9.28 -26.89 -24.32
C SER A 76 -9.88 -25.53 -23.96
N LEU A 77 -9.43 -24.90 -22.87
CA LEU A 77 -9.77 -23.50 -22.55
C LEU A 77 -8.97 -22.46 -23.38
N PHE A 78 -8.00 -22.89 -24.19
CA PHE A 78 -7.00 -22.01 -24.80
C PHE A 78 -7.32 -21.56 -26.24
N GLN A 79 -8.54 -21.77 -26.73
CA GLN A 79 -8.94 -21.38 -28.10
C GLN A 79 -9.55 -19.96 -28.22
N GLN A 80 -9.66 -19.18 -27.14
CA GLN A 80 -10.59 -18.03 -27.12
C GLN A 80 -10.02 -16.60 -27.00
N TYR A 81 -8.71 -16.33 -27.07
CA TYR A 81 -8.26 -14.92 -27.03
C TYR A 81 -7.14 -14.58 -28.03
N PRO A 82 -7.43 -13.75 -29.06
CA PRO A 82 -6.46 -13.30 -30.04
C PRO A 82 -6.29 -11.77 -30.00
N TYR A 83 -5.68 -11.19 -28.96
CA TYR A 83 -5.12 -9.82 -29.05
C TYR A 83 -3.94 -9.67 -28.08
N ASP A 84 -2.74 -9.60 -28.63
CA ASP A 84 -1.52 -9.25 -27.90
C ASP A 84 -1.42 -7.72 -27.75
N ILE A 85 -1.12 -7.28 -26.53
CA ILE A 85 -0.53 -5.97 -26.24
C ILE A 85 0.85 -5.96 -26.94
N PRO A 86 1.31 -4.85 -27.55
CA PRO A 86 2.62 -4.79 -28.21
C PRO A 86 3.77 -4.97 -27.19
N THR A 87 4.11 -6.24 -26.93
CA THR A 87 5.13 -6.71 -26.00
C THR A 87 6.55 -6.46 -26.50
N GLU A 88 6.72 -6.10 -27.78
CA GLU A 88 8.01 -5.71 -28.36
C GLU A 88 8.48 -4.33 -27.88
N ALA A 89 7.57 -3.44 -27.45
CA ALA A 89 7.90 -2.11 -26.93
C ALA A 89 7.96 -2.04 -25.40
N PHE A 90 7.21 -2.91 -24.71
CA PHE A 90 7.18 -3.03 -23.25
C PHE A 90 7.19 -4.52 -22.84
N PRO A 91 8.38 -5.13 -22.71
CA PRO A 91 8.51 -6.46 -22.14
C PRO A 91 7.88 -6.53 -20.74
N PHE A 92 7.37 -7.71 -20.38
CA PHE A 92 6.78 -7.97 -19.06
C PHE A 92 7.71 -7.55 -17.91
N GLU A 93 9.02 -7.62 -18.14
CA GLU A 93 10.10 -7.20 -17.25
C GLU A 93 10.13 -5.68 -17.02
N ILE A 94 9.97 -4.88 -18.08
CA ILE A 94 9.90 -3.41 -17.96
C ILE A 94 8.60 -3.01 -17.25
N PHE A 95 7.50 -3.67 -17.58
CA PHE A 95 6.22 -3.46 -16.90
C PHE A 95 6.32 -3.78 -15.40
N LYS A 96 6.97 -4.89 -15.02
CA LYS A 96 7.20 -5.26 -13.62
C LYS A 96 8.14 -4.28 -12.91
N GLN A 97 9.22 -3.85 -13.54
CA GLN A 97 10.14 -2.86 -12.96
C GLN A 97 9.44 -1.52 -12.75
N ALA A 98 8.63 -1.07 -13.71
CA ALA A 98 7.79 0.10 -13.56
C ALA A 98 6.75 -0.08 -12.45
N PHE A 99 6.10 -1.25 -12.35
CA PHE A 99 5.13 -1.55 -11.31
C PHE A 99 5.76 -1.53 -9.91
N VAL A 100 6.93 -2.15 -9.73
CA VAL A 100 7.69 -2.13 -8.47
C VAL A 100 8.17 -0.72 -8.14
N ALA A 101 8.66 0.03 -9.12
CA ALA A 101 9.08 1.42 -8.93
C ALA A 101 7.89 2.30 -8.49
N VAL A 102 6.71 2.13 -9.09
CA VAL A 102 5.49 2.87 -8.73
C VAL A 102 5.00 2.47 -7.33
N GLN A 103 4.92 1.17 -7.02
CA GLN A 103 4.52 0.66 -5.71
C GLN A 103 5.48 1.10 -4.60
N SER A 104 6.79 1.12 -4.88
CA SER A 104 7.80 1.57 -3.92
C SER A 104 7.73 3.07 -3.58
N CYS A 105 7.02 3.85 -4.40
CA CYS A 105 6.87 5.29 -4.22
C CYS A 105 5.53 5.69 -3.60
N VAL A 106 4.71 4.72 -3.18
CA VAL A 106 3.39 4.98 -2.58
C VAL A 106 3.22 4.22 -1.28
N VAL A 107 2.68 4.92 -0.28
CA VAL A 107 2.22 4.32 0.98
C VAL A 107 0.71 4.47 1.06
N HIS A 108 0.01 3.36 1.27
CA HIS A 108 -1.43 3.35 1.48
C HIS A 108 -1.76 3.49 2.96
N LEU A 109 -2.63 4.44 3.31
CA LEU A 109 -3.19 4.60 4.66
C LEU A 109 -4.70 4.41 4.57
N GLN A 110 -5.27 3.52 5.36
CA GLN A 110 -6.71 3.31 5.41
C GLN A 110 -7.30 3.95 6.67
N ALA A 111 -8.28 4.84 6.51
CA ALA A 111 -9.08 5.38 7.60
C ALA A 111 -10.52 4.90 7.48
N ALA A 112 -11.13 4.48 8.59
CA ALA A 112 -12.52 4.04 8.61
C ALA A 112 -13.33 4.75 9.68
N LEU A 113 -14.55 5.15 9.31
CA LEU A 113 -15.57 5.58 10.24
C LEU A 113 -15.89 4.45 11.23
N ASN A 114 -15.99 4.78 12.52
CA ASN A 114 -16.39 3.80 13.53
C ASN A 114 -17.90 3.54 13.40
N THR A 115 -18.28 2.28 13.12
CA THR A 115 -19.69 1.88 12.94
C THR A 115 -20.50 1.90 14.24
N GLU A 116 -19.83 1.93 15.40
CA GLU A 116 -20.46 2.03 16.72
C GLU A 116 -20.76 3.48 17.12
N ASP A 117 -20.33 4.45 16.30
CA ASP A 117 -20.58 5.87 16.54
C ASP A 117 -22.08 6.19 16.42
N PRO A 118 -22.73 6.78 17.45
CA PRO A 118 -24.13 7.20 17.39
C PRO A 118 -24.43 8.14 16.21
N GLN A 119 -23.44 8.92 15.76
CA GLN A 119 -23.54 9.87 14.64
C GLN A 119 -23.01 9.28 13.33
N TYR A 120 -22.81 7.95 13.24
CA TYR A 120 -22.25 7.29 12.06
C TYR A 120 -22.97 7.65 10.75
N GLN A 121 -24.31 7.72 10.76
CA GLN A 121 -25.07 8.03 9.55
C GLN A 121 -24.81 9.45 9.05
N ASP A 122 -24.73 10.42 9.96
CA ASP A 122 -24.45 11.82 9.63
C ASP A 122 -23.02 11.98 9.12
N LYS A 123 -22.04 11.34 9.79
CA LYS A 123 -20.64 11.32 9.34
C LYS A 123 -20.50 10.68 7.96
N ARG A 124 -21.22 9.57 7.70
CA ARG A 124 -21.25 8.92 6.39
C ARG A 124 -21.79 9.84 5.30
N LEU A 125 -22.84 10.60 5.57
CA LEU A 125 -23.39 11.58 4.61
C LEU A 125 -22.34 12.66 4.27
N VAL A 126 -21.63 13.19 5.26
CA VAL A 126 -20.57 14.19 5.05
C VAL A 126 -19.42 13.60 4.21
N VAL A 127 -18.99 12.38 4.51
CA VAL A 127 -17.94 11.67 3.76
C VAL A 127 -18.33 11.47 2.30
N GLN A 128 -19.54 10.99 2.04
CA GLN A 128 -20.04 10.76 0.68
C GLN A 128 -20.20 12.06 -0.12
N ARG A 129 -20.70 13.12 0.51
CA ARG A 129 -20.82 14.45 -0.10
C ARG A 129 -19.47 14.99 -0.56
N ASN A 130 -18.40 14.68 0.18
CA ASN A 130 -17.03 15.07 -0.14
C ASN A 130 -16.31 14.06 -1.05
N GLY A 131 -17.03 13.12 -1.67
CA GLY A 131 -16.47 12.15 -2.62
C GLY A 131 -15.55 11.10 -1.98
N LYS A 132 -15.65 10.89 -0.66
CA LYS A 132 -14.87 9.90 0.10
C LYS A 132 -15.76 8.72 0.50
N LEU A 133 -15.14 7.63 0.93
CA LEU A 133 -15.80 6.40 1.39
C LEU A 133 -15.78 6.27 2.91
N SER A 134 -16.74 5.53 3.48
CA SER A 134 -16.76 5.19 4.92
C SER A 134 -15.50 4.43 5.37
N VAL A 135 -14.86 3.73 4.43
CA VAL A 135 -13.50 3.20 4.54
C VAL A 135 -12.70 3.82 3.41
N GLN A 136 -11.88 4.81 3.73
CA GLN A 136 -11.12 5.59 2.77
C GLN A 136 -9.66 5.14 2.74
N VAL A 137 -9.15 4.84 1.55
CA VAL A 137 -7.71 4.64 1.32
C VAL A 137 -7.12 5.95 0.81
N PHE A 138 -6.12 6.46 1.51
CA PHE A 138 -5.30 7.61 1.12
C PHE A 138 -3.98 7.11 0.55
N HIS A 139 -3.60 7.71 -0.58
CA HIS A 139 -2.36 7.40 -1.27
C HIS A 139 -1.34 8.49 -0.96
N VAL A 140 -0.25 8.12 -0.30
CA VAL A 140 0.86 9.02 -0.01
C VAL A 140 1.97 8.73 -0.98
N TYR A 141 2.21 9.68 -1.90
CA TYR A 141 3.31 9.57 -2.85
C TYR A 141 4.57 10.21 -2.28
N ALA A 142 5.73 9.63 -2.63
CA ALA A 142 7.03 10.21 -2.31
C ALA A 142 7.12 11.68 -2.80
N GLY A 143 7.54 12.58 -1.93
CA GLY A 143 7.64 14.02 -2.17
C GLY A 143 6.30 14.79 -2.06
N LYS A 144 5.18 14.10 -1.80
CA LYS A 144 3.84 14.67 -1.63
C LYS A 144 3.25 14.43 -0.24
N GLU A 145 4.09 14.13 0.73
CA GLU A 145 3.69 13.70 2.08
C GLU A 145 2.91 14.79 2.83
N LYS A 146 3.39 16.04 2.80
CA LYS A 146 2.72 17.18 3.46
C LYS A 146 1.34 17.48 2.87
N GLU A 147 1.22 17.40 1.55
CA GLU A 147 -0.06 17.54 0.84
C GLU A 147 -1.02 16.41 1.21
N ALA A 148 -0.52 15.17 1.26
CA ALA A 148 -1.32 14.00 1.62
C ALA A 148 -1.80 14.04 3.07
N VAL A 149 -0.93 14.43 4.02
CA VAL A 149 -1.32 14.65 5.43
C VAL A 149 -2.44 15.69 5.49
N SER A 150 -2.32 16.81 4.77
CA SER A 150 -3.34 17.86 4.74
C SER A 150 -4.68 17.38 4.15
N ASP A 151 -4.68 16.53 3.11
CA ASP A 151 -5.90 15.93 2.53
C ASP A 151 -6.58 14.96 3.50
N MET A 152 -5.83 14.31 4.39
CA MET A 152 -6.40 13.40 5.40
C MET A 152 -7.11 14.15 6.52
N LEU A 153 -6.63 15.34 6.92
CA LEU A 153 -7.12 16.03 8.12
C LEU A 153 -8.64 16.28 8.14
N PRO A 154 -9.31 16.76 7.07
CA PRO A 154 -10.76 16.95 7.09
C PRO A 154 -11.53 15.65 7.37
N TYR A 155 -11.04 14.53 6.81
CA TYR A 155 -11.63 13.22 7.09
C TYR A 155 -11.40 12.82 8.55
N LEU A 156 -10.18 13.04 9.06
CA LEU A 156 -9.83 12.70 10.43
C LEU A 156 -10.61 13.51 11.46
N ARG A 157 -10.74 14.84 11.25
CA ARG A 157 -11.51 15.76 12.10
C ARG A 157 -12.96 15.33 12.26
N LEU A 158 -13.59 14.83 11.20
CA LEU A 158 -14.95 14.32 11.25
C LEU A 158 -15.12 13.19 12.29
N GLY A 159 -14.08 12.38 12.47
CA GLY A 159 -14.02 11.35 13.51
C GLY A 159 -14.22 11.88 14.92
N TYR A 160 -13.71 13.09 15.19
CA TYR A 160 -13.68 13.70 16.50
C TYR A 160 -14.90 14.58 16.81
N VAL A 161 -15.73 14.88 15.80
CA VAL A 161 -17.01 15.58 16.02
C VAL A 161 -17.92 14.69 16.87
N SER A 162 -18.17 15.14 18.09
CA SER A 162 -18.91 14.35 19.09
C SER A 162 -20.18 15.08 19.57
N ASP A 163 -20.21 16.40 19.54
CA ASP A 163 -21.41 17.18 19.89
C ASP A 163 -22.38 17.20 18.69
N PRO A 164 -23.65 16.80 18.87
CA PRO A 164 -24.68 16.88 17.82
C PRO A 164 -24.86 18.29 17.24
N SER A 165 -24.69 19.35 18.03
CA SER A 165 -24.81 20.73 17.55
C SER A 165 -23.68 21.10 16.59
N GLU A 166 -22.44 20.67 16.88
CA GLU A 166 -21.30 20.81 15.98
C GLU A 166 -21.52 20.01 14.69
N MET A 167 -22.05 18.78 14.81
CA MET A 167 -22.35 17.93 13.66
C MET A 167 -23.37 18.57 12.72
N GLN A 168 -24.41 19.23 13.25
CA GLN A 168 -25.37 19.99 12.43
C GLN A 168 -24.71 21.16 11.69
N SER A 169 -23.74 21.83 12.30
CA SER A 169 -22.94 22.87 11.64
C SER A 169 -22.10 22.28 10.50
N VAL A 170 -21.45 21.14 10.73
CA VAL A 170 -20.69 20.41 9.70
C VAL A 170 -21.58 20.00 8.53
N LEU A 171 -22.77 19.45 8.80
CA LEU A 171 -23.75 19.07 7.77
C LEU A 171 -24.20 20.28 6.93
N SER A 172 -24.39 21.44 7.56
CA SER A 172 -24.86 22.66 6.90
C SER A 172 -23.77 23.36 6.09
N SER A 173 -22.50 23.26 6.52
CA SER A 173 -21.35 23.83 5.82
C SER A 173 -21.07 23.11 4.50
N GLN A 174 -20.57 23.82 3.48
CA GLN A 174 -20.04 23.24 2.24
C GLN A 174 -18.51 23.25 2.29
N GLY A 175 -17.87 22.14 1.87
CA GLY A 175 -16.41 22.01 1.85
C GLY A 175 -15.83 21.07 2.93
N PRO A 176 -14.50 21.12 3.13
CA PRO A 176 -13.80 20.26 4.08
C PRO A 176 -14.17 20.58 5.53
N VAL A 177 -14.12 19.58 6.40
CA VAL A 177 -14.31 19.77 7.84
C VAL A 177 -13.15 20.59 8.40
N CYS A 178 -13.47 21.80 8.86
CA CYS A 178 -12.54 22.70 9.53
C CYS A 178 -12.27 22.24 10.98
N PRO A 179 -11.13 22.65 11.58
CA PRO A 179 -10.91 22.47 13.01
C PRO A 179 -12.05 23.09 13.82
N VAL A 180 -12.72 22.30 14.67
CA VAL A 180 -13.83 22.78 15.50
C VAL A 180 -13.31 23.35 16.83
N SER A 181 -12.25 22.77 17.39
CA SER A 181 -11.63 23.24 18.64
C SER A 181 -10.12 22.93 18.70
N PRO A 182 -9.34 23.66 19.52
CA PRO A 182 -7.90 23.38 19.69
C PRO A 182 -7.61 21.98 20.25
N CYS A 183 -8.44 21.46 21.16
CA CYS A 183 -8.23 20.09 21.68
C CYS A 183 -8.48 19.03 20.60
N MET A 184 -9.39 19.30 19.66
CA MET A 184 -9.74 18.37 18.59
C MET A 184 -8.59 18.27 17.61
N GLU A 185 -8.06 19.41 17.19
CA GLU A 185 -6.95 19.46 16.26
C GLU A 185 -5.71 18.75 16.84
N ARG A 186 -5.43 18.98 18.13
CA ARG A 186 -4.36 18.27 18.83
C ARG A 186 -4.62 16.76 18.88
N ALA A 187 -5.86 16.32 19.14
CA ALA A 187 -6.19 14.90 19.21
C ALA A 187 -6.09 14.19 17.85
N VAL A 188 -6.54 14.84 16.78
CA VAL A 188 -6.41 14.35 15.40
C VAL A 188 -4.95 14.17 15.01
N LEU A 189 -4.14 15.22 15.21
CA LEU A 189 -2.72 15.17 14.86
C LEU A 189 -1.95 14.16 15.73
N ALA A 190 -2.28 14.05 17.02
CA ALA A 190 -1.69 13.05 17.90
C ALA A 190 -2.04 11.62 17.46
N GLN A 191 -3.28 11.36 17.05
CA GLN A 191 -3.69 10.05 16.54
C GLN A 191 -2.93 9.69 15.25
N LEU A 192 -2.77 10.65 14.35
CA LEU A 192 -2.05 10.45 13.10
C LEU A 192 -0.55 10.21 13.34
N ALA A 193 0.07 10.98 14.24
CA ALA A 193 1.47 10.79 14.64
C ALA A 193 1.68 9.43 15.32
N ASP A 194 0.79 9.03 16.23
CA ASP A 194 0.83 7.72 16.87
C ASP A 194 0.67 6.57 15.87
N TYR A 195 -0.21 6.73 14.88
CA TYR A 195 -0.35 5.77 13.78
C TYR A 195 0.96 5.59 13.01
N PHE A 196 1.61 6.69 12.59
CA PHE A 196 2.88 6.60 11.86
C PHE A 196 3.99 6.00 12.71
N ASN A 197 4.07 6.34 14.00
CA ASN A 197 5.03 5.74 14.94
C ASN A 197 4.80 4.23 15.09
N ARG A 198 3.56 3.80 15.30
CA ARG A 198 3.23 2.37 15.39
C ARG A 198 3.54 1.62 14.10
N ARG A 199 3.26 2.23 12.94
CA ARG A 199 3.58 1.63 11.65
C ARG A 199 5.08 1.51 11.42
N LEU A 200 5.85 2.55 11.74
CA LEU A 200 7.32 2.53 11.68
C LEU A 200 7.91 1.46 12.63
N ALA A 201 7.34 1.29 13.82
CA ALA A 201 7.75 0.25 14.77
C ALA A 201 7.41 -1.18 14.32
N GLY A 202 6.53 -1.34 13.32
CA GLY A 202 6.19 -2.64 12.74
C GLY A 202 7.26 -3.20 11.80
N TYR A 203 8.21 -2.39 11.34
CA TYR A 203 9.33 -2.84 10.52
C TYR A 203 10.43 -3.46 11.38
N LEU A 204 11.05 -4.54 10.88
CA LEU A 204 12.12 -5.24 11.59
C LEU A 204 13.42 -4.44 11.72
N THR A 205 13.63 -3.48 10.82
CA THR A 205 14.84 -2.66 10.76
C THR A 205 14.48 -1.18 10.80
N THR A 206 15.42 -0.38 11.27
CA THR A 206 15.39 1.07 11.23
C THR A 206 15.88 1.60 9.88
N LEU A 207 15.67 2.88 9.59
CA LEU A 207 16.15 3.50 8.35
C LEU A 207 17.69 3.48 8.24
N ASN A 208 18.39 3.71 9.34
CA ASN A 208 19.85 3.71 9.39
C ASN A 208 20.45 2.30 9.18
N GLU A 209 19.79 1.27 9.72
CA GLU A 209 20.18 -0.12 9.50
C GLU A 209 20.04 -0.51 8.02
N ASP A 210 18.97 -0.09 7.36
CA ASP A 210 18.79 -0.36 5.92
C ASP A 210 19.86 0.33 5.08
N GLU A 211 20.20 1.58 5.38
CA GLU A 211 21.28 2.30 4.67
C GLU A 211 22.64 1.62 4.87
N SER A 212 22.88 1.10 6.08
CA SER A 212 24.08 0.32 6.40
C SER A 212 24.11 -1.01 5.64
N LEU A 213 22.99 -1.74 5.59
CA LEU A 213 22.86 -3.00 4.85
C LEU A 213 23.10 -2.81 3.36
N LEU A 214 22.54 -1.75 2.77
CA LEU A 214 22.65 -1.49 1.33
C LEU A 214 24.06 -1.08 0.89
N SER A 215 24.89 -0.64 1.85
CA SER A 215 26.30 -0.31 1.61
C SER A 215 27.19 -1.56 1.42
N ASP A 216 26.76 -2.73 1.88
CA ASP A 216 27.49 -3.99 1.66
C ASP A 216 27.36 -4.45 0.20
N PRO A 217 28.45 -4.54 -0.60
CA PRO A 217 28.39 -4.99 -1.98
C PRO A 217 28.00 -6.47 -2.12
N ASN A 218 28.20 -7.29 -1.08
CA ASN A 218 27.94 -8.73 -1.10
C ASN A 218 26.53 -9.09 -0.61
N LEU A 219 25.69 -8.10 -0.29
CA LEU A 219 24.31 -8.33 0.15
C LEU A 219 23.56 -9.16 -0.89
N ASN A 220 22.89 -10.22 -0.41
CA ASN A 220 22.03 -11.07 -1.24
C ASN A 220 21.09 -10.20 -2.12
N PRO A 221 21.00 -10.44 -3.44
CA PRO A 221 20.21 -9.60 -4.33
C PRO A 221 18.74 -9.45 -3.95
N ARG A 222 18.06 -10.53 -3.50
CA ARG A 222 16.67 -10.49 -3.03
C ARG A 222 16.53 -9.64 -1.77
N ARG A 223 17.45 -9.85 -0.82
CA ARG A 223 17.51 -9.02 0.40
C ARG A 223 17.76 -7.56 0.07
N ARG A 224 18.63 -7.24 -0.88
CA ARG A 224 18.88 -5.86 -1.34
C ARG A 224 17.61 -5.20 -1.84
N VAL A 225 16.85 -5.85 -2.73
CA VAL A 225 15.59 -5.31 -3.24
C VAL A 225 14.58 -5.12 -2.12
N ALA A 226 14.43 -6.10 -1.23
CA ALA A 226 13.53 -5.97 -0.07
C ALA A 226 13.91 -4.79 0.83
N THR A 227 15.22 -4.64 1.13
CA THR A 227 15.74 -3.53 1.93
C THR A 227 15.55 -2.17 1.23
N GLU A 228 15.70 -2.09 -0.09
CA GLU A 228 15.42 -0.84 -0.83
C GLU A 228 13.94 -0.43 -0.76
N LEU A 229 13.03 -1.38 -0.93
CA LEU A 229 11.58 -1.15 -0.84
C LEU A 229 11.19 -0.68 0.56
N VAL A 230 11.58 -1.45 1.59
CA VAL A 230 11.28 -1.14 3.00
C VAL A 230 11.86 0.21 3.41
N ARG A 231 13.07 0.55 2.94
CA ARG A 231 13.68 1.87 3.19
C ARG A 231 12.87 3.00 2.57
N LEU A 232 12.38 2.85 1.34
CA LEU A 232 11.57 3.88 0.67
C LEU A 232 10.25 4.11 1.40
N GLU A 233 9.54 3.05 1.78
CA GLU A 233 8.32 3.14 2.58
C GLU A 233 8.56 3.89 3.90
N LYS A 234 9.64 3.53 4.62
CA LYS A 234 10.03 4.21 5.87
C LYS A 234 10.34 5.68 5.64
N LYS A 235 10.98 6.06 4.52
CA LYS A 235 11.24 7.47 4.18
C LYS A 235 9.94 8.27 4.03
N ILE A 236 8.95 7.72 3.31
CA ILE A 236 7.63 8.34 3.16
C ILE A 236 6.93 8.47 4.52
N LEU A 237 6.93 7.41 5.34
CA LEU A 237 6.32 7.42 6.67
C LEU A 237 6.98 8.43 7.63
N HIS A 238 8.32 8.52 7.63
CA HIS A 238 9.03 9.52 8.40
C HIS A 238 8.71 10.95 7.95
N ALA A 239 8.61 11.20 6.63
CA ALA A 239 8.22 12.50 6.10
C ALA A 239 6.77 12.88 6.48
N CYS A 240 5.84 11.92 6.46
CA CYS A 240 4.47 12.12 6.97
C CYS A 240 4.45 12.44 8.47
N LEU A 241 5.22 11.68 9.26
CA LEU A 241 5.33 11.92 10.70
C LEU A 241 5.90 13.31 10.97
N GLN A 242 6.97 13.69 10.28
CA GLN A 242 7.57 15.02 10.38
C GLN A 242 6.56 16.11 10.01
N ALA A 243 5.85 15.98 8.89
CA ALA A 243 4.82 16.94 8.49
C ALA A 243 3.70 17.06 9.54
N THR A 244 3.35 15.94 10.20
CA THR A 244 2.37 15.94 11.30
C THR A 244 2.93 16.63 12.55
N THR A 245 4.19 16.41 12.90
CA THR A 245 4.85 17.07 14.03
C THR A 245 4.97 18.57 13.80
N GLU A 246 5.34 19.02 12.60
CA GLU A 246 5.35 20.44 12.23
C GLU A 246 3.99 21.09 12.47
N LEU A 247 2.90 20.43 12.07
CA LEU A 247 1.54 20.93 12.33
C LEU A 247 1.19 20.99 13.82
N ILE A 248 1.71 20.06 14.63
CA ILE A 248 1.53 20.07 16.10
C ILE A 248 2.30 21.24 16.72
N ASP A 249 3.49 21.53 16.22
CA ASP A 249 4.36 22.61 16.68
C ASP A 249 3.80 24.00 16.31
N GLU A 250 3.03 24.09 15.23
CA GLU A 250 2.32 25.31 14.81
C GLU A 250 1.04 25.59 15.63
N LEU A 251 0.59 24.67 16.50
CA LEU A 251 -0.61 24.89 17.32
C LEU A 251 -0.38 25.99 18.37
N PRO A 252 -1.34 26.93 18.55
CA PRO A 252 -1.13 28.12 19.38
C PRO A 252 -1.01 27.85 20.89
N ASP A 253 -1.47 26.70 21.38
CA ASP A 253 -1.40 26.32 22.79
C ASP A 253 -1.03 24.83 22.96
N HIS A 254 0.18 24.59 23.48
CA HIS A 254 0.71 23.26 23.77
C HIS A 254 0.24 22.66 25.10
N THR A 255 -0.46 23.43 25.92
CA THR A 255 -0.95 22.98 27.23
C THR A 255 -2.32 22.32 27.17
N VAL A 256 -3.06 22.51 26.06
CA VAL A 256 -4.37 21.89 25.85
C VAL A 256 -4.21 20.37 25.78
N SER A 257 -4.97 19.64 26.61
CA SER A 257 -5.05 18.18 26.50
C SER A 257 -5.87 17.75 25.28
N PRO A 258 -5.51 16.68 24.56
CA PRO A 258 -6.33 16.11 23.48
C PRO A 258 -7.77 15.84 23.94
N CYS A 259 -8.78 16.14 23.11
CA CYS A 259 -10.16 15.79 23.48
C CYS A 259 -10.33 14.26 23.55
N PRO A 260 -11.22 13.74 24.42
CA PRO A 260 -11.61 12.33 24.36
C PRO A 260 -12.37 12.04 23.07
N ALA A 261 -12.10 10.87 22.48
CA ALA A 261 -12.75 10.44 21.24
C ALA A 261 -13.11 8.95 21.35
N PRO A 262 -14.24 8.61 22.02
CA PRO A 262 -14.64 7.22 22.22
C PRO A 262 -14.91 6.49 20.89
N TYR A 263 -15.29 7.24 19.86
CA TYR A 263 -15.58 6.74 18.52
C TYR A 263 -14.59 7.29 17.48
N ALA A 264 -13.33 7.52 17.89
CA ALA A 264 -12.26 7.92 16.97
C ALA A 264 -12.17 6.96 15.78
N LEU A 265 -11.69 7.49 14.66
CA LEU A 265 -11.55 6.71 13.44
C LEU A 265 -10.53 5.59 13.61
N LEU A 266 -10.74 4.51 12.87
CA LEU A 266 -9.81 3.40 12.83
C LEU A 266 -8.80 3.64 11.72
N LEU A 267 -7.53 3.86 12.08
CA LEU A 267 -6.41 3.94 11.13
C LEU A 267 -5.73 2.57 11.01
N LYS A 268 -5.61 2.08 9.78
CA LYS A 268 -4.97 0.81 9.41
C LYS A 268 -3.94 1.06 8.33
#